data_AF-A8BHU8-F1
#
_entry.id   AF-A8BHU8-F1
#
_cell.length_a   1.000
_cell.length_b   1.000
_cell.length_c   1.000
_cell.angle_alpha   90.00
_cell.angle_beta   90.00
_cell.angle_gamma   90.00
#
_symmetry.space_group_name_H-M   'P 1'
#
loop_
_entity.id
_entity.type
_entity.pdbx_description
1 polymer ?
#
loop_
_entity_poly.entity_id
_entity_poly.type
_entity_poly.pdbx_seq_one_letter_code
_entity_poly.pdbx_strand_id
1 'polypeptide(L)'
;NMAEMHPILWTRLTDRRLSYPHVKVAVLSTFTHRSSDLADIPIVFKPGTDLAILNYIANHIITTGRVNKDFVKNHTTFVKGTVDIGYGLRADHPLEVKAKGAATAGATQPIDFDAYAAFVKDYTLDKVSDLTGVERGFLQELAELYADPKRKVMSLWTMGFN
;
A
#
# COMPACT_ATOMS: atom_id res chain seq x y z
N ASN A 1 12.03 -2.44 -7.59
CA ASN A 1 13.40 -2.74 -8.04
C ASN A 1 14.32 -1.50 -7.97
N MET A 2 14.84 -1.17 -6.79
CA MET A 2 15.80 -0.04 -6.66
C MET A 2 17.23 -0.46 -6.98
N ALA A 3 17.57 -1.74 -6.75
CA ALA A 3 18.91 -2.26 -6.97
C ALA A 3 19.39 -2.05 -8.40
N GLU A 4 18.48 -2.13 -9.38
CA GLU A 4 18.81 -2.02 -10.80
C GLU A 4 18.40 -0.66 -11.39
N MET A 5 17.32 -0.03 -10.91
CA MET A 5 16.79 1.22 -11.51
C MET A 5 17.15 2.49 -10.73
N HIS A 6 17.60 2.38 -9.48
CA HIS A 6 18.07 3.50 -8.67
C HIS A 6 19.32 3.09 -7.86
N PRO A 7 20.37 2.57 -8.51
CA PRO A 7 21.44 1.83 -7.84
C PRO A 7 22.16 2.66 -6.77
N ILE A 8 22.40 3.96 -7.00
CA ILE A 8 23.05 4.81 -6.00
C ILE A 8 22.17 5.08 -4.77
N LEU A 9 20.84 5.19 -4.95
CA LEU A 9 19.92 5.27 -3.81
C LEU A 9 19.84 3.92 -3.08
N TRP A 10 19.88 2.81 -3.82
CA TRP A 10 19.94 1.47 -3.23
C TRP A 10 21.22 1.23 -2.44
N THR A 11 22.37 1.76 -2.88
CA THR A 11 23.62 1.71 -2.10
C THR A 11 23.49 2.45 -0.77
N ARG A 12 22.85 3.62 -0.74
CA ARG A 12 22.58 4.36 0.50
C ARG A 12 21.63 3.60 1.44
N LEU A 13 20.61 2.95 0.88
CA LEU A 13 19.69 2.08 1.63
C LEU A 13 20.44 0.86 2.20
N THR A 14 21.27 0.21 1.38
CA THR A 14 22.11 -0.93 1.76
C THR A 14 23.04 -0.56 2.90
N ASP A 15 23.77 0.56 2.80
CA ASP A 15 24.64 1.05 3.87
C ASP A 15 23.84 1.26 5.17
N ARG A 16 22.69 1.94 5.10
CA ARG A 16 21.84 2.15 6.28
C ARG A 16 21.34 0.82 6.88
N ARG A 17 20.97 -0.17 6.07
CA ARG A 17 20.49 -1.46 6.57
C ARG A 17 21.61 -2.32 7.17
N LEU A 18 22.77 -2.38 6.52
CA LEU A 18 23.89 -3.23 6.95
C LEU A 18 24.63 -2.65 8.16
N SER A 19 24.70 -1.32 8.27
CA SER A 19 25.38 -0.63 9.38
C SER A 19 24.54 -0.57 10.67
N TYR A 20 23.23 -0.84 10.61
CA TYR A 20 22.31 -0.68 11.75
C TYR A 20 21.31 -1.84 11.87
N PRO A 21 21.56 -2.83 12.76
CA PRO A 21 20.75 -4.07 12.86
C PRO A 21 19.25 -3.88 13.14
N HIS A 22 18.86 -2.74 13.72
CA HIS A 22 17.46 -2.42 14.02
C HIS A 22 16.66 -1.95 12.79
N VAL A 23 17.34 -1.58 11.69
CA VAL A 23 16.72 -1.14 10.44
C VAL A 23 16.15 -2.37 9.73
N LYS A 24 14.95 -2.23 9.15
CA LYS A 24 14.27 -3.28 8.39
C LYS A 24 14.06 -2.84 6.95
N VAL A 25 14.20 -3.77 6.02
CA VAL A 25 13.93 -3.57 4.59
C VAL A 25 12.82 -4.52 4.16
N ALA A 26 11.65 -3.97 3.82
CA ALA A 26 10.56 -4.72 3.20
C ALA A 26 10.57 -4.46 1.69
N VAL A 27 10.53 -5.52 0.89
CA VAL A 27 10.50 -5.43 -0.57
C VAL A 27 9.27 -6.15 -1.08
N LEU A 28 8.33 -5.37 -1.60
CA LEU A 28 7.14 -5.85 -2.28
C LEU A 28 7.38 -5.82 -3.79
N SER A 29 7.12 -6.94 -4.47
CA SER A 29 7.25 -7.03 -5.92
C SER A 29 6.27 -8.07 -6.49
N THR A 30 6.02 -8.05 -7.79
CA THR A 30 5.25 -9.11 -8.47
C THR A 30 6.12 -10.30 -8.92
N PHE A 31 7.44 -10.17 -8.80
CA PHE A 31 8.44 -11.22 -9.04
C PHE A 31 9.72 -10.93 -8.24
N THR A 32 10.50 -11.97 -7.92
CA THR A 32 11.79 -11.84 -7.23
C THR A 32 12.84 -11.18 -8.12
N HIS A 33 13.62 -10.25 -7.58
CA HIS A 33 14.69 -9.52 -8.28
C HIS A 33 15.78 -9.07 -7.30
N ARG A 34 16.86 -8.42 -7.75
CA ARG A 34 18.03 -8.09 -6.90
C ARG A 34 17.76 -7.28 -5.64
N SER A 35 16.69 -6.46 -5.59
CA SER A 35 16.32 -5.80 -4.33
C SER A 35 15.86 -6.79 -3.24
N SER A 36 15.36 -7.96 -3.63
CA SER A 36 14.91 -9.01 -2.70
C SER A 36 16.05 -9.59 -1.88
N ASP A 37 17.30 -9.53 -2.36
CA ASP A 37 18.47 -10.09 -1.69
C ASP A 37 18.80 -9.40 -0.35
N LEU A 38 18.35 -8.15 -0.15
CA LEU A 38 18.52 -7.40 1.10
C LEU A 38 17.25 -7.42 1.97
N ALA A 39 16.14 -7.95 1.49
CA ALA A 39 14.85 -7.82 2.16
C ALA A 39 14.79 -8.68 3.43
N ASP A 40 14.49 -8.04 4.57
CA ASP A 40 14.05 -8.75 5.77
C ASP A 40 12.63 -9.31 5.60
N ILE A 41 11.78 -8.59 4.86
CA ILE A 41 10.39 -8.96 4.58
C ILE A 41 10.22 -9.01 3.05
N PRO A 42 10.50 -10.17 2.42
CA PRO A 42 10.31 -10.35 0.98
C PRO A 42 8.86 -10.72 0.68
N ILE A 43 8.15 -9.87 -0.05
CA ILE A 43 6.76 -10.10 -0.45
C ILE A 43 6.68 -10.19 -1.98
N VAL A 44 6.20 -11.34 -2.46
CA VAL A 44 5.77 -11.52 -3.85
C VAL A 44 4.24 -11.56 -3.88
N PHE A 45 3.61 -10.62 -4.58
CA PHE A 45 2.16 -10.47 -4.61
C PHE A 45 1.60 -10.50 -6.04
N LYS A 46 0.31 -10.87 -6.17
CA LYS A 46 -0.37 -10.89 -7.48
C LYS A 46 -0.54 -9.47 -8.04
N PRO A 47 -0.29 -9.22 -9.35
CA PRO A 47 -0.44 -7.89 -9.94
C PRO A 47 -1.81 -7.23 -9.66
N GLY A 48 -1.81 -5.94 -9.34
CA GLY A 48 -3.01 -5.15 -9.03
C GLY A 48 -3.63 -5.38 -7.64
N THR A 49 -3.03 -6.23 -6.80
CA THR A 49 -3.54 -6.52 -5.43
C THR A 49 -2.86 -5.70 -4.33
N ASP A 50 -1.89 -4.86 -4.67
CA ASP A 50 -1.27 -3.88 -3.78
C ASP A 50 -2.29 -2.89 -3.19
N LEU A 51 -3.33 -2.52 -3.95
CA LEU A 51 -4.47 -1.75 -3.45
C LEU A 51 -5.10 -2.37 -2.20
N ALA A 52 -5.18 -3.70 -2.13
CA ALA A 52 -5.69 -4.39 -0.96
C ALA A 52 -4.69 -4.38 0.21
N ILE A 53 -3.39 -4.50 -0.06
CA ILE A 53 -2.33 -4.42 0.95
C ILE A 53 -2.34 -3.03 1.61
N LEU A 54 -2.45 -1.95 0.82
CA LEU A 54 -2.52 -0.58 1.33
C LEU A 54 -3.72 -0.38 2.25
N ASN A 55 -4.90 -0.85 1.85
CA ASN A 55 -6.11 -0.78 2.68
C ASN A 55 -6.01 -1.66 3.93
N TYR A 56 -5.34 -2.82 3.85
CA TYR A 56 -5.07 -3.66 5.01
C TYR A 56 -4.16 -2.95 6.03
N ILE A 57 -3.09 -2.29 5.59
CA ILE A 57 -2.22 -1.53 6.50
C ILE A 57 -3.02 -0.43 7.21
N ALA A 58 -3.88 0.30 6.49
CA ALA A 58 -4.75 1.31 7.09
C ALA A 58 -5.73 0.71 8.12
N ASN A 59 -6.41 -0.39 7.76
CA ASN A 59 -7.29 -1.13 8.65
C ASN A 59 -6.54 -1.60 9.91
N HIS A 60 -5.33 -2.11 9.74
CA HIS A 60 -4.48 -2.57 10.84
C HIS A 60 -4.14 -1.43 11.81
N ILE A 61 -3.73 -0.27 11.31
CA ILE A 61 -3.44 0.91 12.15
C ILE A 61 -4.69 1.33 12.96
N ILE A 62 -5.86 1.34 12.32
CA ILE A 62 -7.13 1.74 12.94
C ILE A 62 -7.55 0.73 14.01
N THR A 63 -7.63 -0.55 13.66
CA THR A 63 -8.15 -1.62 14.54
C THR A 63 -7.25 -1.88 15.74
N THR A 64 -5.96 -1.57 15.63
CA THR A 64 -5.01 -1.65 16.75
C THR A 64 -4.91 -0.37 17.57
N GLY A 65 -5.72 0.66 17.27
CA GLY A 65 -5.76 1.90 18.04
C GLY A 65 -4.53 2.79 17.91
N ARG A 66 -3.72 2.59 16.85
CA ARG A 66 -2.42 3.28 16.63
C ARG A 66 -2.51 4.47 15.69
N VAL A 67 -3.72 4.98 15.47
CA VAL A 67 -3.94 6.24 14.77
C VAL A 67 -3.37 7.40 15.61
N ASN A 68 -2.53 8.25 15.01
CA ASN A 68 -2.15 9.53 15.61
C ASN A 68 -3.35 10.49 15.55
N LYS A 69 -4.20 10.43 16.58
CA LYS A 69 -5.48 11.15 16.62
C LYS A 69 -5.31 12.67 16.53
N ASP A 70 -4.29 13.23 17.18
CA ASP A 70 -4.05 14.68 17.16
C ASP A 70 -3.65 15.16 15.78
N PHE A 71 -2.74 14.44 15.11
CA PHE A 71 -2.33 14.78 13.75
C PHE A 71 -3.50 14.65 12.77
N VAL A 72 -4.23 13.53 12.83
CA VAL A 72 -5.39 13.28 11.96
C VAL A 72 -6.44 14.38 12.15
N LYS A 73 -6.78 14.73 13.39
CA LYS A 73 -7.76 15.77 13.71
C LYS A 73 -7.36 17.15 13.17
N ASN A 74 -6.09 17.52 13.29
CA ASN A 74 -5.65 18.89 13.02
C ASN A 74 -5.15 19.11 11.59
N HIS A 75 -4.77 18.05 10.88
CA HIS A 75 -4.01 18.17 9.62
C HIS A 75 -4.51 17.29 8.47
N THR A 76 -5.66 16.62 8.63
CA THR A 76 -6.20 15.74 7.58
C THR A 76 -7.70 15.93 7.38
N THR A 77 -8.16 15.60 6.17
CA THR A 77 -9.56 15.42 5.81
C THR A 77 -9.72 14.08 5.10
N PHE A 78 -10.94 13.54 5.07
CA PHE A 78 -11.24 12.28 4.40
C PHE A 78 -12.17 12.51 3.21
N VAL A 79 -11.91 11.78 2.13
CA VAL A 79 -12.74 11.79 0.93
C VAL A 79 -12.92 10.37 0.41
N LYS A 80 -14.02 10.12 -0.30
CA LYS A 80 -14.28 8.87 -1.03
C LYS A 80 -14.25 9.16 -2.53
N GLY A 81 -13.42 8.44 -3.26
CA GLY A 81 -13.34 8.54 -4.71
C GLY A 81 -14.47 7.78 -5.42
N THR A 82 -14.81 8.23 -6.62
CA THR A 82 -15.64 7.47 -7.56
C THR A 82 -14.99 6.12 -7.87
N VAL A 83 -15.79 5.06 -7.90
CA VAL A 83 -15.36 3.69 -8.24
C VAL A 83 -15.89 3.29 -9.62
N ASP A 84 -15.41 2.15 -10.15
CA ASP A 84 -15.84 1.63 -11.45
C ASP A 84 -15.58 2.61 -12.61
N ILE A 85 -14.34 3.12 -12.66
CA ILE A 85 -13.93 4.25 -13.50
C ILE A 85 -13.45 3.87 -14.92
N GLY A 86 -13.56 2.60 -15.30
CA GLY A 86 -13.01 2.11 -16.57
C GLY A 86 -11.49 1.98 -16.53
N TYR A 87 -10.88 1.93 -17.71
CA TYR A 87 -9.45 1.66 -17.94
C TYR A 87 -8.80 2.62 -18.94
N GLY A 88 -9.49 3.69 -19.34
CA GLY A 88 -8.97 4.69 -20.29
C GLY A 88 -8.83 4.17 -21.73
N LEU A 89 -9.61 3.15 -22.10
CA LEU A 89 -9.64 2.61 -23.45
C LEU A 89 -10.56 3.45 -24.35
N ARG A 90 -10.76 3.03 -25.60
CA ARG A 90 -11.72 3.69 -26.51
C ARG A 90 -13.14 3.58 -25.97
N ALA A 91 -13.98 4.58 -26.26
CA ALA A 91 -15.35 4.66 -25.73
C ALA A 91 -16.26 3.49 -26.13
N ASP A 92 -15.99 2.85 -27.27
CA ASP A 92 -16.69 1.66 -27.76
C ASP A 92 -16.15 0.35 -27.18
N HIS A 93 -15.05 0.38 -26.44
CA HIS A 93 -14.46 -0.80 -25.83
C HIS A 93 -15.39 -1.38 -24.75
N PRO A 94 -15.63 -2.71 -24.69
CA PRO A 94 -16.59 -3.31 -23.77
C PRO A 94 -16.36 -2.99 -22.28
N LEU A 95 -15.11 -2.77 -21.87
CA LEU A 95 -14.79 -2.38 -20.48
C LEU A 95 -15.19 -0.92 -20.18
N GLU A 96 -15.05 0.00 -21.13
CA GLU A 96 -15.45 1.40 -20.95
C GLU A 96 -16.97 1.54 -20.98
N VAL A 97 -17.63 0.82 -21.88
CA VAL A 97 -19.09 0.81 -21.97
C VAL A 97 -19.73 0.28 -20.67
N LYS A 98 -19.05 -0.65 -19.98
CA LYS A 98 -19.54 -1.22 -18.71
C LYS A 98 -19.27 -0.33 -17.49
N ALA A 99 -18.28 0.54 -17.56
CA ALA A 99 -17.85 1.37 -16.44
C ALA A 99 -18.89 2.44 -16.10
N LYS A 100 -19.32 2.52 -14.83
CA LYS A 100 -20.31 3.50 -14.39
C LYS A 100 -19.72 4.85 -14.00
N GLY A 101 -18.43 4.88 -13.68
CA GLY A 101 -17.72 6.04 -13.13
C GLY A 101 -16.75 6.71 -14.09
N ALA A 102 -16.65 6.26 -15.34
CA ALA A 102 -15.63 6.75 -16.29
C ALA A 102 -15.72 8.26 -16.53
N ALA A 103 -16.94 8.81 -16.67
CA ALA A 103 -17.16 10.24 -16.91
C ALA A 103 -16.77 11.15 -15.73
N THR A 104 -16.68 10.59 -14.52
CA THR A 104 -16.34 11.31 -13.29
C THR A 104 -15.10 10.72 -12.62
N ALA A 105 -14.21 10.10 -13.40
CA ALA A 105 -12.95 9.57 -12.90
C ALA A 105 -12.15 10.70 -12.21
N GLY A 106 -11.71 10.45 -10.98
CA GLY A 106 -11.04 11.44 -10.13
C GLY A 106 -11.97 12.35 -9.30
N ALA A 107 -13.29 12.30 -9.52
CA ALA A 107 -14.24 12.98 -8.64
C ALA A 107 -14.24 12.31 -7.25
N THR A 108 -14.30 13.14 -6.22
CA THR A 108 -14.33 12.72 -4.81
C THR A 108 -15.46 13.41 -4.06
N GLN A 109 -15.93 12.78 -2.99
CA GLN A 109 -16.92 13.34 -2.07
C GLN A 109 -16.36 13.34 -0.65
N PRO A 110 -16.56 14.39 0.15
CA PRO A 110 -16.15 14.40 1.55
C PRO A 110 -16.80 13.26 2.35
N ILE A 111 -16.03 12.66 3.24
CA ILE A 111 -16.50 11.70 4.26
C ILE A 111 -15.84 12.04 5.60
N ASP A 112 -16.32 11.44 6.69
CA ASP A 112 -15.63 11.51 7.99
C ASP A 112 -14.68 10.31 8.18
N PHE A 113 -13.94 10.34 9.29
CA PHE A 113 -13.01 9.27 9.68
C PHE A 113 -13.74 7.94 9.90
N ASP A 114 -14.94 7.96 10.49
CA ASP A 114 -15.68 6.74 10.82
C ASP A 114 -16.16 6.02 9.56
N ALA A 115 -16.60 6.76 8.54
CA ALA A 115 -16.91 6.21 7.23
C ALA A 115 -15.67 5.63 6.52
N TYR A 116 -14.50 6.27 6.67
CA TYR A 116 -13.24 5.72 6.16
C TYR A 116 -12.85 4.43 6.90
N ALA A 117 -12.94 4.42 8.23
CA ALA A 117 -12.67 3.24 9.05
C ALA A 117 -13.61 2.07 8.69
N ALA A 118 -14.89 2.36 8.51
CA ALA A 118 -15.88 1.38 8.06
C ALA A 118 -15.55 0.83 6.66
N PHE A 119 -15.06 1.66 5.75
CA PHE A 119 -14.65 1.25 4.41
C PHE A 119 -13.46 0.29 4.42
N VAL A 120 -12.40 0.62 5.17
CA VAL A 120 -11.18 -0.23 5.20
C VAL A 120 -11.35 -1.49 6.05
N LYS A 121 -12.37 -1.55 6.91
CA LYS A 121 -12.66 -2.70 7.80
C LYS A 121 -12.73 -4.04 7.05
N ASP A 122 -13.24 -4.01 5.81
CA ASP A 122 -13.41 -5.19 4.97
C ASP A 122 -12.08 -5.76 4.44
N TYR A 123 -10.96 -5.04 4.57
CA TYR A 123 -9.64 -5.50 4.17
C TYR A 123 -8.96 -6.19 5.36
N THR A 124 -9.49 -7.34 5.75
CA THR A 124 -8.96 -8.17 6.83
C THR A 124 -7.68 -8.90 6.38
N LEU A 125 -6.87 -9.34 7.35
CA LEU A 125 -5.66 -10.12 7.08
C LEU A 125 -5.94 -11.34 6.19
N ASP A 126 -7.00 -12.10 6.50
CA ASP A 126 -7.37 -13.30 5.74
C ASP A 126 -7.74 -12.96 4.29
N LYS A 127 -8.66 -12.00 4.10
CA LYS A 127 -9.11 -11.59 2.77
C LYS A 127 -7.95 -11.08 1.92
N VAL A 128 -7.06 -10.27 2.51
CA VAL A 128 -5.93 -9.69 1.80
C VAL A 128 -4.86 -10.75 1.50
N SER A 129 -4.60 -11.68 2.44
CA SER A 129 -3.71 -12.83 2.19
C SER A 129 -4.22 -13.68 1.02
N ASP A 130 -5.51 -14.04 1.02
CA ASP A 130 -6.12 -14.85 -0.05
C ASP A 130 -6.07 -14.12 -1.42
N LEU A 131 -6.44 -12.84 -1.43
CA LEU A 131 -6.46 -12.02 -2.64
C LEU A 131 -5.07 -11.86 -3.24
N THR A 132 -4.08 -11.52 -2.42
CA THR A 132 -2.72 -11.17 -2.85
C THR A 132 -1.84 -12.41 -3.09
N GLY A 133 -2.17 -13.53 -2.45
CA GLY A 133 -1.31 -14.71 -2.36
C GLY A 133 -0.13 -14.57 -1.38
N VAL A 134 -0.09 -13.49 -0.59
CA VAL A 134 0.99 -13.22 0.37
C VAL A 134 0.70 -13.92 1.69
N GLU A 135 1.73 -14.50 2.31
CA GLU A 135 1.63 -15.09 3.63
C GLU A 135 1.20 -14.07 4.69
N ARG A 136 0.31 -14.49 5.59
CA ARG A 136 -0.22 -13.66 6.68
C ARG A 136 0.87 -13.03 7.54
N GLY A 137 1.92 -13.79 7.87
CA GLY A 137 3.04 -13.31 8.69
C GLY A 137 3.71 -12.08 8.09
N PHE A 138 4.05 -12.12 6.79
CA PHE A 138 4.66 -10.98 6.12
C PHE A 138 3.73 -9.76 6.00
N LEU A 139 2.43 -9.97 5.80
CA LEU A 139 1.46 -8.87 5.82
C LEU A 139 1.41 -8.20 7.19
N GLN A 140 1.36 -8.99 8.27
CA GLN A 140 1.38 -8.47 9.63
C GLN A 140 2.68 -7.72 9.94
N GLU A 141 3.83 -8.30 9.63
CA GLU A 141 5.13 -7.65 9.82
C GLU A 141 5.20 -6.31 9.07
N LEU A 142 4.74 -6.27 7.81
CA LEU A 142 4.68 -5.05 7.03
C LEU A 142 3.78 -3.99 7.69
N ALA A 143 2.58 -4.38 8.13
CA ALA A 143 1.64 -3.45 8.74
C ALA A 143 2.14 -2.91 10.09
N GLU A 144 2.84 -3.74 10.88
CA GLU A 144 3.48 -3.32 12.13
C GLU A 144 4.57 -2.26 11.91
N LEU A 145 5.31 -2.31 10.79
CA LEU A 145 6.30 -1.26 10.47
C LEU A 145 5.66 0.13 10.40
N TYR A 146 4.43 0.24 9.87
CA TYR A 146 3.70 1.51 9.77
C TYR A 146 2.96 1.88 11.06
N ALA A 147 2.51 0.90 11.82
CA ALA A 147 1.71 1.14 13.02
C ALA A 147 2.53 1.54 14.24
N ASP A 148 3.81 1.15 14.34
CA ASP A 148 4.69 1.50 15.46
C ASP A 148 5.07 3.00 15.44
N PRO A 149 4.60 3.83 16.40
CA PRO A 149 4.90 5.26 16.44
C PRO A 149 6.38 5.56 16.71
N LYS A 150 7.17 4.59 17.19
CA LYS A 150 8.61 4.75 17.43
C LYS A 150 9.45 4.45 16.18
N ARG A 151 8.84 3.91 15.13
CA ARG A 151 9.51 3.56 13.88
C ARG A 151 9.40 4.70 12.88
N LYS A 152 10.54 5.14 12.36
CA LYS A 152 10.58 6.04 11.19
C LYS A 152 10.49 5.20 9.92
N VAL A 153 9.53 5.49 9.07
CA VAL A 153 9.26 4.74 7.82
C VAL A 153 9.55 5.63 6.61
N MET A 154 10.20 5.05 5.60
CA MET A 154 10.39 5.66 4.29
C MET A 154 9.77 4.73 3.23
N SER A 155 8.63 5.12 2.68
CA SER A 155 7.96 4.39 1.60
C SER A 155 8.53 4.82 0.25
N LEU A 156 8.89 3.85 -0.59
CA LEU A 156 9.52 4.08 -1.90
C LEU A 156 8.74 3.30 -2.96
N TRP A 157 8.28 3.98 -4.00
CA TRP A 157 7.61 3.37 -5.16
C TRP A 157 8.21 3.92 -6.46
N THR A 158 7.85 3.30 -7.58
CA THR A 158 8.25 3.73 -8.93
C THR A 158 7.12 3.35 -9.89
N MET A 159 7.42 2.80 -11.07
CA MET A 159 6.41 2.47 -12.08
C MET A 159 5.40 1.39 -11.68
N GLY A 160 5.61 0.69 -10.56
CA GLY A 160 4.63 -0.28 -10.07
C GLY A 160 3.32 0.35 -9.59
N PHE A 161 3.35 1.63 -9.19
CA PHE A 161 2.17 2.36 -8.67
C PHE A 161 1.64 3.44 -9.62
N ASN A 162 2.47 3.94 -10.53
CA ASN A 162 2.13 5.05 -11.43
C ASN A 162 1.16 4.61 -12.51
#